data_AF-A0A951G1P9-F1
#
_entry.id   AF-A0A951G1P9-F1
#
_cell.length_a   1.000
_cell.length_b   1.000
_cell.length_c   1.000
_cell.angle_alpha   90.00
_cell.angle_beta   90.00
_cell.angle_gamma   90.00
#
_symmetry.space_group_name_H-M   'P 1'
#
loop_
_entity.id
_entity.type
_entity.pdbx_description
1 polymer ?
#
loop_
_entity_poly.entity_id
_entity_poly.type
_entity_poly.pdbx_seq_one_letter_code
_entity_poly.pdbx_strand_id
1 'polypeptide(L)'
;MVLRVLTWNVFHGRALPGAGRDLFDEFSGALAAWEWDLALLQEVPPWWPQMLAARLDANARFVLTSRNVLLRLRRALAVRWPDVIKSNGGGANAI
;
A
#
# COMPACT_ATOMS: atom_id res chain seq x y z
N MET A 1 22.63 -14.25 13.77
CA MET A 1 21.53 -13.28 13.64
C MET A 1 20.75 -13.64 12.39
N VAL A 2 19.43 -13.78 12.48
CA VAL A 2 18.56 -14.11 11.33
C VAL A 2 17.81 -12.84 10.95
N LEU A 3 17.79 -12.47 9.66
CA LEU A 3 17.02 -11.34 9.14
C LEU A 3 15.81 -11.90 8.37
N ARG A 4 14.60 -11.51 8.77
CA ARG A 4 13.34 -11.90 8.15
C ARG A 4 12.86 -10.80 7.21
N VAL A 5 12.87 -11.11 5.92
CA VAL A 5 12.40 -10.19 4.88
C VAL A 5 11.05 -10.66 4.36
N LEU A 6 10.05 -9.79 4.46
CA LEU A 6 8.74 -9.97 3.85
C LEU A 6 8.72 -9.28 2.49
N THR A 7 8.11 -9.90 1.48
CA THR A 7 7.79 -9.24 0.22
C THR A 7 6.32 -9.44 -0.11
N TRP A 8 5.62 -8.37 -0.47
CA TRP A 8 4.19 -8.45 -0.78
C TRP A 8 3.75 -7.39 -1.78
N ASN A 9 3.13 -7.83 -2.87
CA ASN A 9 2.34 -6.97 -3.74
C ASN A 9 0.94 -6.76 -3.13
N VAL A 10 0.66 -5.55 -2.65
CA VAL A 10 -0.59 -5.21 -1.94
C VAL A 10 -1.78 -4.99 -2.88
N PHE A 11 -1.59 -5.01 -4.21
CA PHE A 11 -2.62 -5.14 -5.25
C PHE A 11 -3.91 -4.33 -4.99
N HIS A 12 -3.77 -3.10 -4.50
CA HIS A 12 -4.90 -2.30 -4.02
C HIS A 12 -5.91 -2.03 -5.14
N GLY A 13 -7.22 -2.15 -4.82
CA GLY A 13 -8.31 -1.94 -5.77
C GLY A 13 -8.52 -3.09 -6.76
N ARG A 14 -7.99 -4.28 -6.48
CA ARG A 14 -8.14 -5.49 -7.31
C ARG A 14 -8.63 -6.72 -6.54
N ALA A 15 -9.30 -6.52 -5.40
CA ALA A 15 -9.97 -7.61 -4.68
C ALA A 15 -11.04 -8.28 -5.56
N LEU A 16 -11.27 -9.58 -5.33
CA LEU A 16 -12.31 -10.37 -6.00
C LEU A 16 -13.15 -11.11 -4.94
N PRO A 17 -14.43 -10.74 -4.73
CA PRO A 17 -15.12 -9.59 -5.32
C PRO A 17 -14.48 -8.25 -4.90
N GLY A 18 -14.78 -7.17 -5.64
CA GLY A 18 -14.31 -5.82 -5.31
C GLY A 18 -14.72 -5.43 -3.88
N ALA A 19 -13.80 -4.77 -3.15
CA ALA A 19 -14.01 -4.49 -1.73
C ALA A 19 -14.90 -3.26 -1.49
N GLY A 20 -15.05 -2.39 -2.49
CA GLY A 20 -15.83 -1.15 -2.42
C GLY A 20 -15.23 -0.05 -1.53
N ARG A 21 -14.07 -0.29 -0.92
CA ARG A 21 -13.41 0.61 0.04
C ARG A 21 -11.89 0.41 0.06
N ASP A 22 -11.20 1.38 0.65
CA ASP A 22 -9.77 1.28 0.93
C ASP A 22 -9.50 0.11 1.90
N LEU A 23 -8.41 -0.63 1.68
CA LEU A 23 -8.02 -1.84 2.42
C LEU A 23 -6.82 -1.62 3.36
N PHE A 24 -6.44 -0.36 3.61
CA PHE A 24 -5.30 -0.01 4.43
C PHE A 24 -5.31 -0.71 5.80
N ASP A 25 -6.47 -0.78 6.44
CA ASP A 25 -6.60 -1.38 7.78
C ASP A 25 -6.35 -2.89 7.75
N GLU A 26 -6.81 -3.60 6.72
CA GLU A 26 -6.57 -5.03 6.54
C GLU A 26 -5.09 -5.34 6.28
N PHE A 27 -4.48 -4.60 5.36
CA PHE A 27 -3.07 -4.82 5.01
C PHE A 27 -2.15 -4.44 6.17
N SER A 28 -2.41 -3.32 6.84
CA SER A 28 -1.63 -2.93 8.03
C SER A 28 -1.84 -3.91 9.19
N GLY A 29 -3.06 -4.43 9.38
CA GLY A 29 -3.34 -5.47 10.35
C GLY A 29 -2.57 -6.77 10.08
N ALA A 30 -2.54 -7.22 8.81
CA ALA A 30 -1.78 -8.40 8.41
C ALA A 30 -0.27 -8.21 8.62
N LEU A 31 0.27 -7.06 8.22
CA LEU A 31 1.68 -6.71 8.45
C LEU A 31 2.02 -6.69 9.95
N ALA A 32 1.15 -6.14 10.80
CA ALA A 32 1.36 -6.11 12.25
C ALA A 32 1.35 -7.50 12.91
N ALA A 33 0.67 -8.47 12.30
CA ALA A 33 0.51 -9.82 12.85
C ALA A 33 1.65 -10.79 12.47
N TRP A 34 2.50 -10.42 11.51
CA TRP A 34 3.59 -11.26 11.02
C TRP A 34 4.94 -10.82 11.60
N GLU A 35 5.85 -11.78 11.80
CA GLU A 35 7.22 -11.49 12.21
C GLU A 35 8.09 -11.17 10.97
N TRP A 36 8.55 -9.92 10.88
CA TRP A 36 9.51 -9.46 9.86
C TRP A 36 10.38 -8.34 10.42
N ASP A 37 11.60 -8.22 9.89
CA ASP A 37 12.53 -7.13 10.18
C ASP A 37 12.52 -6.07 9.06
N LEU A 38 12.15 -6.48 7.84
CA LEU A 38 12.10 -5.64 6.65
C LEU A 38 10.92 -6.07 5.76
N ALA A 39 10.13 -5.12 5.26
CA ALA A 39 9.02 -5.39 4.36
C ALA A 39 9.22 -4.68 3.00
N LEU A 40 9.29 -5.43 1.92
CA LEU A 40 9.40 -4.95 0.55
C LEU A 40 8.03 -5.00 -0.12
N LEU A 41 7.37 -3.86 -0.23
CA LEU A 41 5.98 -3.78 -0.70
C LEU A 41 5.91 -3.21 -2.13
N GLN A 42 5.07 -3.79 -2.98
CA GLN A 42 4.84 -3.36 -4.37
C GLN A 42 3.37 -3.03 -4.65
N GLU A 43 3.14 -2.22 -5.69
CA GLU A 43 1.80 -1.68 -6.04
C GLU A 43 1.12 -0.96 -4.86
N VAL A 44 1.94 -0.34 -4.00
CA VAL A 44 1.45 0.38 -2.82
C VAL A 44 0.81 1.70 -3.26
N PRO A 45 -0.40 2.04 -2.78
CA PRO A 45 -0.93 3.39 -2.92
C PRO A 45 0.08 4.43 -2.40
N PRO A 46 0.46 5.47 -3.17
CA PRO A 46 1.56 6.37 -2.82
C PRO A 46 1.43 7.12 -1.48
N TRP A 47 0.24 7.16 -0.88
CA TRP A 47 -0.01 7.75 0.44
C TRP A 47 0.10 6.76 1.60
N TRP A 48 0.14 5.46 1.34
CA TRP A 48 0.24 4.43 2.39
C TRP A 48 1.60 4.34 3.07
N PRO A 49 2.79 4.49 2.42
CA PRO A 49 4.06 4.19 3.08
C PRO A 49 4.28 4.96 4.39
N GLN A 50 3.98 6.26 4.41
CA GLN A 50 4.09 7.08 5.62
C GLN A 50 3.01 6.74 6.66
N MET A 51 1.81 6.33 6.22
CA MET A 51 0.75 5.88 7.12
C MET A 51 1.10 4.52 7.75
N LEU A 52 1.69 3.59 6.98
CA LEU A 52 2.18 2.30 7.45
C LEU A 52 3.31 2.47 8.47
N ALA A 53 4.29 3.34 8.18
CA ALA A 53 5.35 3.70 9.12
C ALA A 53 4.77 4.14 10.47
N ALA A 54 3.80 5.07 10.46
CA ALA A 54 3.14 5.51 11.68
C ALA A 54 2.32 4.40 12.38
N ARG A 55 1.64 3.53 11.63
CA ARG A 55 0.76 2.48 12.16
C ARG A 55 1.50 1.27 12.74
N LEU A 56 2.69 0.98 12.20
CA LEU A 56 3.51 -0.19 12.50
C LEU A 56 4.73 0.16 13.36
N ASP A 57 4.87 1.42 13.78
CA ASP A 57 6.06 1.95 14.46
C ASP A 57 7.35 1.61 13.70
N ALA A 58 7.31 1.82 12.38
CA ALA A 58 8.36 1.45 11.44
C ALA A 58 8.88 2.69 10.70
N ASN A 59 10.02 2.53 10.02
CA ASN A 59 10.52 3.53 9.09
C ASN A 59 10.08 3.17 7.67
N ALA A 60 9.73 4.18 6.86
CA ALA A 60 9.42 3.97 5.45
C ALA A 60 10.32 4.81 4.53
N ARG A 61 10.72 4.17 3.42
CA ARG A 61 11.22 4.83 2.21
C ARG A 61 10.42 4.28 1.03
N PHE A 62 10.17 5.10 0.02
CA PHE A 62 9.44 4.62 -1.15
C PHE A 62 9.85 5.38 -2.41
N VAL A 63 9.68 4.71 -3.54
CA VAL A 63 9.82 5.29 -4.87
C VAL A 63 8.53 5.11 -5.63
N LEU A 64 8.14 6.16 -6.35
CA LEU A 64 7.00 6.16 -7.25
C LEU A 64 7.29 5.34 -8.51
N THR A 65 6.41 4.39 -8.85
CA THR A 65 6.63 3.43 -9.94
C THR A 65 5.66 3.57 -11.11
N SER A 66 4.66 4.45 -11.03
CA SER A 66 3.64 4.67 -12.07
C SER A 66 3.42 6.15 -12.43
N ARG A 67 2.46 6.43 -13.33
CA ARG A 67 2.05 7.80 -13.73
C ARG A 67 1.28 8.48 -12.58
N ASN A 68 2.03 8.86 -11.55
CA ASN A 68 1.58 9.56 -10.35
C ASN A 68 1.24 11.04 -10.61
N VAL A 69 0.61 11.33 -11.75
CA VAL A 69 0.14 12.66 -12.14
C VAL A 69 -1.19 12.93 -11.44
N LEU A 70 -1.36 14.13 -10.86
CA LEU A 70 -2.55 14.52 -10.08
C LEU A 70 -2.83 13.63 -8.86
N LEU A 71 -1.81 13.24 -8.10
CA LEU A 71 -1.91 12.35 -6.93
C LEU A 71 -3.00 12.73 -5.92
N ARG A 72 -3.21 14.02 -5.66
CA ARG A 72 -4.26 14.46 -4.73
C ARG A 72 -5.66 14.08 -5.21
N LEU A 73 -5.93 14.29 -6.51
CA LEU A 73 -7.21 13.91 -7.14
C LEU A 73 -7.35 12.39 -7.22
N ARG A 74 -6.28 11.69 -7.61
CA ARG A 74 -6.27 10.22 -7.67
C ARG A 74 -6.47 9.59 -6.30
N ARG A 75 -5.87 10.14 -5.24
CA ARG A 75 -6.12 9.70 -3.86
C ARG A 75 -7.58 9.87 -3.48
N ALA A 76 -8.17 11.05 -3.73
CA ALA A 76 -9.57 11.30 -3.39
C ALA A 76 -10.51 10.29 -4.07
N LEU A 77 -10.26 9.99 -5.35
CA LEU A 77 -11.05 9.01 -6.09
C LEU A 77 -10.73 7.56 -5.68
N ALA A 78 -9.48 7.20 -5.43
CA ALA A 78 -9.09 5.83 -5.05
C ALA A 78 -9.59 5.45 -3.66
N VAL A 79 -9.58 6.38 -2.71
CA VAL A 79 -10.15 6.15 -1.38
C VAL A 79 -11.67 5.97 -1.45
N ARG A 80 -12.35 6.69 -2.36
CA ARG A 80 -13.82 6.65 -2.49
C ARG A 80 -14.34 5.52 -3.37
N TRP A 81 -13.65 5.23 -4.49
CA TRP A 81 -14.04 4.26 -5.53
C TRP A 81 -12.82 3.43 -6.01
N PRO A 82 -12.20 2.64 -5.11
CA PRO A 82 -10.97 1.91 -5.42
C PRO A 82 -11.15 0.90 -6.55
N ASP A 83 -12.30 0.23 -6.63
CA ASP A 83 -12.57 -0.80 -7.66
C ASP A 83 -12.76 -0.21 -9.06
N VAL A 84 -13.08 1.09 -9.17
CA VAL A 84 -13.23 1.80 -10.46
C VAL A 84 -11.86 2.25 -10.96
N ILE A 85 -11.04 2.78 -10.06
CA ILE A 85 -9.71 3.27 -10.39
C ILE A 85 -8.71 2.11 -10.56
N LYS A 86 -8.82 1.04 -9.78
CA LYS A 86 -7.91 -0.11 -9.77
C LYS A 86 -6.45 0.36 -9.69
N SER A 87 -5.59 -0.15 -10.55
CA SER A 87 -4.17 0.24 -10.65
C SER A 87 -3.92 1.66 -11.15
N ASN A 88 -4.96 2.44 -11.50
CA ASN A 88 -4.80 3.85 -11.88
C ASN A 88 -4.67 4.79 -10.68
N GLY A 89 -4.71 4.33 -9.43
CA GLY A 89 -4.60 5.22 -8.24
C GLY A 89 -3.23 5.87 -8.09
N GLY A 90 -2.23 5.38 -8.83
CA GLY A 90 -0.83 5.59 -8.55
C GLY A 90 -0.23 4.33 -7.92
N GLY A 91 1.09 4.30 -7.84
CA GLY A 91 1.81 3.13 -7.37
C GLY A 91 3.20 3.50 -6.88
N ALA A 92 3.62 2.83 -5.83
CA ALA A 92 4.94 2.94 -5.24
C ALA A 92 5.49 1.56 -4.89
N ASN A 93 6.81 1.46 -4.87
CA ASN A 93 7.51 0.42 -4.13
C ASN A 93 7.97 1.02 -2.81
N ALA A 94 7.70 0.33 -1.69
CA ALA A 94 8.05 0.79 -0.35
C ALA A 94 8.93 -0.24 0.37
N ILE A 95 9.79 0.27 1.24
CA ILE A 95 10.65 -0.45 2.18
C ILE A 95 10.51 0.17 3.57
#